data_AF-A0A7S2UV69-F1
#
_entry.id   AF-A0A7S2UV69-F1
#
_cell.length_a   1.000
_cell.length_b   1.000
_cell.length_c   1.000
_cell.angle_alpha   90.00
_cell.angle_beta   90.00
_cell.angle_gamma   90.00
#
_symmetry.space_group_name_H-M   'P 1'
#
loop_
_entity.id
_entity.type
_entity.pdbx_description
1 polymer ?
#
loop_
_entity_poly.entity_id
_entity_poly.type
_entity_poly.pdbx_seq_one_letter_code
_entity_poly.pdbx_strand_id
1 'polypeptide(L)'
;KPDAVKTAVTEVVSRVDENFQSKNTDGGTGDQLQMGLSVPQAASGCVIGRGGEVIKGIHSSSGCKIQLTNKDEMTYPSERPCMVTGKVEGITTAMCALIDCLLGDRDLCKYQNPSTNYTNTRPSTGGASGMGGM
;
A
#
# COMPACT_ATOMS: atom_id res chain seq x y z
N LYS A 1 17.13 -6.81 12.71
CA LYS A 1 18.00 -6.30 11.62
C LYS A 1 17.12 -6.14 10.39
N PRO A 2 16.77 -4.91 9.99
CA PRO A 2 15.87 -4.66 8.85
C PRO A 2 16.42 -5.25 7.54
N ASP A 3 17.74 -5.40 7.44
CA ASP A 3 18.44 -5.95 6.26
C ASP A 3 17.98 -7.37 5.89
N ALA A 4 17.78 -8.24 6.89
CA ALA A 4 17.37 -9.62 6.64
C ALA A 4 15.96 -9.71 6.03
N VAL A 5 15.06 -8.81 6.44
CA VAL A 5 13.68 -8.76 5.93
C VAL A 5 13.68 -8.27 4.48
N LYS A 6 14.48 -7.24 4.17
CA LYS A 6 14.64 -6.73 2.80
C LYS A 6 15.21 -7.78 1.86
N THR A 7 16.23 -8.53 2.31
CA THR A 7 16.80 -9.64 1.54
C THR A 7 15.75 -10.72 1.28
N ALA A 8 15.01 -11.14 2.31
CA ALA A 8 13.96 -12.15 2.16
C ALA A 8 12.86 -11.69 1.19
N VAL A 9 12.42 -10.43 1.27
CA VAL A 9 11.44 -9.87 0.33
C VAL A 9 11.97 -9.90 -1.10
N THR A 10 13.20 -9.43 -1.32
CA THR A 10 13.81 -9.41 -2.66
C THR A 10 13.87 -10.82 -3.25
N GLU A 11 14.27 -11.80 -2.43
CA GLU A 11 14.35 -13.19 -2.86
C GLU A 11 12.97 -13.79 -3.17
N VAL A 12 11.96 -13.53 -2.32
CA VAL A 12 10.57 -13.95 -2.57
C VAL A 12 10.05 -13.33 -3.86
N VAL A 13 10.30 -12.03 -4.07
CA VAL A 13 9.87 -11.30 -5.27
C VAL A 13 10.47 -11.92 -6.53
N SER A 14 11.77 -12.23 -6.53
CA SER A 14 12.43 -12.92 -7.64
C SER A 14 11.87 -14.32 -7.88
N ARG A 15 11.65 -15.12 -6.82
CA ARG A 15 11.07 -16.47 -6.97
C ARG A 15 9.62 -16.45 -7.45
N VAL A 16 8.84 -15.46 -7.05
CA VAL A 16 7.45 -15.28 -7.48
C VAL A 16 7.40 -14.92 -8.97
N ASP A 17 8.32 -14.09 -9.46
CA ASP A 17 8.44 -13.78 -10.89
C ASP A 17 8.73 -15.04 -11.74
N GLU A 18 9.72 -15.83 -11.33
CA GLU A 18 10.05 -17.10 -12.00
C GLU A 18 8.87 -18.08 -12.01
N ASN A 19 8.12 -18.15 -10.91
CA ASN A 19 6.91 -18.97 -10.83
C ASN A 19 5.77 -18.44 -11.70
N PHE A 20 5.69 -17.12 -11.91
CA PHE A 20 4.65 -16.49 -12.70
C PHE A 20 4.86 -16.75 -14.20
N GLN A 21 6.09 -16.64 -14.70
CA GLN A 21 6.43 -16.99 -16.08
C GLN A 21 6.17 -18.47 -16.40
N SER A 22 6.32 -19.36 -15.41
CA SER A 22 6.16 -20.80 -15.62
C SER A 22 4.70 -21.30 -15.61
N LYS A 23 3.72 -20.46 -15.25
CA LYS A 23 2.30 -20.87 -15.12
C LYS A 23 1.31 -20.03 -15.93
N ASN A 24 1.72 -18.91 -16.53
CA ASN A 24 0.79 -18.00 -17.19
C ASN A 24 0.88 -18.06 -18.73
N THR A 25 0.24 -19.07 -19.34
CA THR A 25 0.04 -19.19 -20.79
C THR A 25 -1.26 -18.56 -21.31
N ASP A 26 -2.06 -17.90 -20.46
CA ASP A 26 -3.35 -17.32 -20.85
C ASP A 26 -3.34 -15.78 -20.82
N GLY A 27 -2.87 -15.20 -21.93
CA GLY A 27 -3.60 -14.18 -22.69
C GLY A 27 -4.13 -12.88 -22.06
N GLY A 28 -3.72 -12.43 -20.87
CA GLY A 28 -4.25 -11.17 -20.33
C GLY A 28 -3.45 -10.50 -19.22
N THR A 29 -2.87 -9.33 -19.54
CA THR A 29 -2.16 -8.38 -18.63
C THR A 29 -0.73 -8.81 -18.26
N GLY A 30 0.20 -8.52 -19.17
CA GLY A 30 1.62 -8.85 -19.07
C GLY A 30 2.33 -8.23 -17.86
N ASP A 31 3.26 -9.02 -17.30
CA ASP A 31 4.43 -8.62 -16.50
C ASP A 31 4.17 -7.91 -15.15
N GLN A 32 2.92 -7.82 -14.69
CA GLN A 32 2.60 -7.22 -13.39
C GLN A 32 2.35 -8.29 -12.33
N LEU A 33 3.18 -8.29 -11.31
CA LEU A 33 3.02 -9.08 -10.11
C LEU A 33 2.18 -8.32 -9.09
N GLN A 34 1.57 -9.06 -8.15
CA GLN A 34 0.85 -8.50 -7.03
C GLN A 34 1.32 -9.14 -5.73
N MET A 35 1.62 -8.32 -4.73
CA MET A 35 2.02 -8.79 -3.41
C MET A 35 1.27 -8.06 -2.31
N GLY A 36 0.92 -8.80 -1.26
CA GLY A 36 0.22 -8.29 -0.09
C GLY A 36 1.11 -8.25 1.15
N LEU A 37 1.00 -7.19 1.94
CA LEU A 37 1.65 -7.02 3.25
C LEU A 37 0.56 -6.69 4.28
N SER A 38 0.52 -7.39 5.41
CA SER A 38 -0.32 -7.02 6.55
C SER A 38 0.35 -5.92 7.36
N VAL A 39 -0.30 -4.76 7.45
CA VAL A 39 0.17 -3.58 8.18
C VAL A 39 -0.68 -3.38 9.43
N PRO A 40 -0.12 -3.35 10.64
CA PRO A 40 -0.92 -3.07 11.83
C PRO A 40 -1.52 -1.67 11.76
N GLN A 41 -2.76 -1.50 12.24
CA GLN A 41 -3.47 -0.22 12.19
C GLN A 41 -2.66 0.91 12.83
N ALA A 42 -1.96 0.63 13.94
CA ALA A 42 -1.12 1.60 14.64
C ALA A 42 0.03 2.15 13.77
N ALA A 43 0.54 1.35 12.83
CA ALA A 43 1.64 1.74 11.93
C ALA A 43 1.14 2.15 10.53
N SER A 44 -0.13 1.95 10.19
CA SER A 44 -0.65 2.44 8.90
C SER A 44 -0.48 3.97 8.75
N GLY A 45 -0.64 4.73 9.84
CA GLY A 45 -0.43 6.18 9.84
C GLY A 45 0.99 6.60 9.46
N CYS A 46 2.02 5.87 9.90
CA CYS A 46 3.41 6.17 9.55
C CYS A 46 3.71 5.84 8.08
N VAL A 47 3.16 4.74 7.57
CA VAL A 47 3.28 4.35 6.16
C VAL A 47 2.68 5.40 5.22
N ILE A 48 1.54 6.00 5.59
CA ILE A 48 0.92 7.04 4.77
C ILE A 48 1.64 8.39 4.92
N GLY A 49 2.07 8.73 6.12
CA GLY A 49 2.65 10.03 6.45
C GLY A 49 1.62 11.15 6.51
N ARG A 50 2.08 12.34 6.93
CA ARG A 50 1.21 13.51 7.07
C ARG A 50 0.69 13.94 5.70
N GLY A 51 -0.63 13.99 5.51
CA GLY A 51 -1.25 14.38 4.23
C GLY A 51 -1.01 13.40 3.06
N GLY A 52 -0.54 12.18 3.34
CA GLY A 52 -0.22 11.18 2.32
C GLY A 52 1.10 11.41 1.59
N GLU A 53 2.01 12.22 2.14
CA GLU A 53 3.30 12.52 1.51
C GLU A 53 4.17 11.27 1.35
N VAL A 54 4.23 10.41 2.37
CA VAL A 54 5.08 9.20 2.35
C VAL A 54 4.53 8.19 1.34
N ILE A 55 3.23 7.83 1.40
CA ILE A 55 2.63 6.88 0.44
C ILE A 55 2.74 7.40 -1.01
N LYS A 56 2.60 8.72 -1.23
CA LYS A 56 2.78 9.34 -2.55
C LYS A 56 4.23 9.24 -3.02
N GLY A 57 5.20 9.48 -2.13
CA GLY A 57 6.61 9.28 -2.39
C GLY A 57 6.91 7.83 -2.78
N ILE A 58 6.35 6.86 -2.05
CA ILE A 58 6.54 5.43 -2.34
C ILE A 58 5.90 5.07 -3.69
N HIS A 59 4.67 5.51 -3.98
CA HIS A 59 4.03 5.34 -5.30
C HIS A 59 4.90 5.90 -6.42
N SER A 60 5.39 7.14 -6.26
CA SER A 60 6.22 7.81 -7.28
C SER A 60 7.57 7.14 -7.47
N SER A 61 8.21 6.69 -6.38
CA SER A 61 9.53 6.06 -6.43
C SER A 61 9.48 4.63 -6.95
N SER A 62 8.41 3.89 -6.66
CA SER A 62 8.24 2.49 -7.08
C SER A 62 7.55 2.34 -8.44
N GLY A 63 6.80 3.36 -8.88
CA GLY A 63 5.94 3.27 -10.06
C GLY A 63 4.85 2.20 -9.95
N CYS A 64 4.58 1.69 -8.74
CA CYS A 64 3.66 0.60 -8.49
C CYS A 64 2.32 1.12 -7.96
N LYS A 65 1.27 0.35 -8.21
CA LYS A 65 -0.07 0.59 -7.70
C LYS A 65 -0.20 0.00 -6.30
N ILE A 66 -0.18 0.86 -5.28
CA ILE A 66 -0.37 0.44 -3.88
C ILE A 66 -1.82 0.73 -3.45
N GLN A 67 -2.49 -0.27 -2.91
CA GLN A 67 -3.86 -0.24 -2.41
C GLN A 67 -3.87 -0.70 -0.95
N LEU A 68 -4.23 0.19 -0.03
CA LEU A 68 -4.50 -0.19 1.36
C LEU A 68 -6.00 -0.43 1.52
N THR A 69 -6.38 -1.61 2.02
CA THR A 69 -7.78 -1.92 2.30
C THR A 69 -8.33 -1.05 3.44
N ASN A 70 -9.60 -0.66 3.30
CA ASN A 70 -10.28 0.20 4.25
C ASN A 70 -10.76 -0.54 5.49
N LYS A 71 -10.89 0.21 6.58
CA LYS A 71 -11.37 -0.26 7.89
C LYS A 71 -12.79 -0.86 7.84
N ASP A 72 -13.59 -0.44 6.86
CA ASP A 72 -15.00 -0.82 6.70
C ASP A 72 -15.17 -2.24 6.15
N GLU A 73 -14.18 -2.77 5.42
CA GLU A 73 -14.16 -4.14 4.89
C GLU A 73 -13.37 -5.12 5.78
N MET A 74 -12.94 -4.68 6.97
CA MET A 74 -12.08 -5.49 7.85
C MET A 74 -12.87 -6.37 8.81
N THR A 75 -12.73 -7.68 8.64
CA THR A 75 -13.12 -8.69 9.64
C THR A 75 -12.19 -8.68 10.87
N TYR A 76 -10.98 -8.11 10.76
CA TYR A 76 -9.96 -8.08 11.82
C TYR A 76 -9.64 -6.64 12.26
N PRO A 77 -9.81 -6.30 13.56
CA PRO A 77 -9.78 -4.91 14.04
C PRO A 77 -8.37 -4.30 14.15
N SER A 78 -7.30 -5.06 13.93
CA SER A 78 -5.93 -4.65 14.26
C SER A 78 -4.97 -4.56 13.07
N GLU A 79 -5.31 -5.12 11.90
CA GLU A 79 -4.40 -5.21 10.75
C GLU A 79 -5.08 -4.81 9.44
N ARG A 80 -4.31 -4.16 8.56
CA ARG A 80 -4.73 -3.67 7.26
C ARG A 80 -3.89 -4.32 6.16
N PRO A 81 -4.49 -5.11 5.24
CA PRO A 81 -3.75 -5.59 4.10
C PRO A 81 -3.44 -4.43 3.14
N CYS A 82 -2.17 -4.36 2.74
CA CYS A 82 -1.63 -3.45 1.75
C CYS A 82 -1.25 -4.28 0.53
N MET A 83 -1.96 -4.09 -0.58
CA MET A 83 -1.67 -4.74 -1.85
C MET A 83 -0.84 -3.82 -2.75
N VAL A 84 0.27 -4.34 -3.26
CA VAL A 84 1.17 -3.66 -4.21
C VAL A 84 1.13 -4.42 -5.52
N THR A 85 0.78 -3.75 -6.61
CA THR A 85 0.76 -4.32 -7.96
C THR A 85 1.70 -3.55 -8.86
N GLY A 86 2.58 -4.24 -9.59
CA GLY A 86 3.51 -3.61 -10.52
C GLY A 86 4.61 -4.55 -10.99
N LYS A 87 5.72 -3.98 -11.44
CA LYS A 87 6.90 -4.75 -11.85
C LYS A 87 7.67 -5.27 -10.64
N VAL A 88 8.43 -6.35 -10.83
CA VAL A 88 9.35 -6.94 -9.83
C VAL A 88 10.21 -5.89 -9.13
N GLU A 89 10.86 -5.01 -9.90
CA GLU A 89 11.75 -3.97 -9.37
C GLU A 89 11.00 -2.95 -8.51
N GLY A 90 9.82 -2.54 -8.98
CA GLY A 90 8.98 -1.58 -8.28
C GLY A 90 8.39 -2.16 -7.00
N ILE A 91 7.95 -3.42 -7.02
CA ILE A 91 7.40 -4.10 -5.84
C ILE A 91 8.48 -4.25 -4.78
N THR A 92 9.70 -4.64 -5.16
CA THR A 92 10.83 -4.74 -4.22
C THR A 92 11.11 -3.40 -3.55
N THR A 93 11.13 -2.32 -4.34
CA THR A 93 11.34 -0.95 -3.87
C THR A 93 10.22 -0.52 -2.92
N ALA A 94 8.96 -0.72 -3.32
CA ALA A 94 7.79 -0.39 -2.51
C ALA A 94 7.79 -1.16 -1.18
N MET A 95 7.99 -2.47 -1.23
CA MET A 95 8.05 -3.33 -0.04
C MET A 95 9.17 -2.92 0.91
N CYS A 96 10.37 -2.65 0.40
CA CYS A 96 11.48 -2.20 1.22
C CYS A 96 11.16 -0.87 1.92
N ALA A 97 10.57 0.09 1.20
CA ALA A 97 10.17 1.37 1.77
C ALA A 97 9.05 1.22 2.82
N LEU A 98 8.06 0.35 2.58
CA LEU A 98 7.01 0.02 3.54
C LEU A 98 7.62 -0.57 4.81
N ILE A 99 8.52 -1.55 4.67
CA ILE A 99 9.20 -2.19 5.80
C ILE A 99 10.05 -1.17 6.57
N ASP A 100 10.75 -0.27 5.89
CA ASP A 100 11.48 0.83 6.54
C ASP A 100 10.54 1.72 7.34
N CYS A 101 9.37 2.08 6.80
CA CYS A 101 8.39 2.88 7.54
C CYS A 101 7.85 2.15 8.79
N LEU A 102 7.71 0.82 8.71
CA LEU A 102 7.21 -0.01 9.82
C LEU A 102 8.26 -0.29 10.89
N LEU A 103 9.52 -0.45 10.49
CA LEU A 103 10.64 -0.77 11.38
C LEU A 103 11.40 0.47 11.87
N GLY A 104 11.32 1.57 11.10
CA GLY A 104 12.31 2.65 11.10
C GLY A 104 12.09 3.75 12.11
N ASP A 105 10.88 4.09 12.54
CA ASP A 105 10.75 5.21 13.47
C ASP A 105 9.54 5.11 14.40
N ARG A 106 9.82 4.98 15.70
CA ARG A 106 8.82 5.13 16.77
C ARG A 106 8.24 6.55 16.79
N ASP A 107 8.94 7.52 16.20
CA ASP A 107 8.50 8.90 16.11
C ASP A 107 7.42 9.12 15.05
N LEU A 108 7.42 8.39 13.93
CA LEU A 108 6.30 8.46 12.97
C LEU A 108 5.04 7.75 13.46
N CYS A 109 5.18 6.73 14.33
CA CYS A 109 4.05 6.05 14.99
C CYS A 109 3.27 6.95 15.97
N LYS A 110 3.73 8.18 16.23
CA LYS A 110 2.99 9.20 16.99
C LYS A 110 1.79 9.74 16.24
N TYR A 111 1.73 9.56 14.91
CA TYR A 111 0.56 9.87 14.10
C TYR A 111 -0.46 8.73 14.16
N GLN A 112 -1.09 8.56 15.33
CA GLN A 112 -2.39 7.89 15.38
C GLN A 112 -3.38 8.77 14.60
N ASN A 113 -3.84 8.28 13.45
CA ASN A 113 -4.95 8.92 12.75
C ASN A 113 -6.23 8.14 13.09
N PRO A 114 -7.00 8.55 14.12
CA PRO A 114 -8.23 7.87 14.51
C PRO A 114 -9.33 7.93 13.43
N SER A 115 -9.18 8.78 12.40
CA SER A 115 -10.19 9.08 11.39
C SER A 115 -9.87 8.69 9.94
N THR A 116 -8.81 7.93 9.66
CA THR A 116 -8.49 7.54 8.26
C THR A 116 -9.44 6.47 7.70
N ASN A 117 -10.57 6.96 7.18
CA ASN A 117 -11.32 6.35 6.10
C ASN A 117 -10.61 6.75 4.80
N TYR A 118 -9.87 5.83 4.16
CA TYR A 118 -9.30 6.05 2.83
C TYR A 118 -10.38 5.82 1.79
N THR A 119 -11.47 6.59 1.87
CA THR A 119 -12.26 6.79 0.67
C THR A 119 -11.41 7.67 -0.21
N ASN A 120 -10.73 7.05 -1.17
CA ASN A 120 -10.41 7.70 -2.43
C ASN A 120 -11.75 8.01 -3.12
N THR A 121 -12.58 8.87 -2.52
CA THR A 121 -13.56 9.62 -3.27
C THR A 121 -12.73 10.47 -4.19
N ARG A 122 -12.59 9.98 -5.42
CA ARG A 122 -12.61 10.82 -6.61
C ARG A 122 -13.46 12.05 -6.27
N PRO A 123 -13.06 13.28 -6.63
CA PRO A 123 -13.99 14.39 -6.56
C PRO A 123 -15.21 13.99 -7.40
N SER A 124 -16.27 13.54 -6.73
CA SER A 124 -17.59 13.44 -7.31
C SER A 124 -17.97 14.89 -7.54
N THR A 125 -17.80 15.31 -8.78
CA THR A 125 -18.43 16.51 -9.33
C THR A 125 -19.94 16.34 -9.08
N GLY A 126 -20.39 16.86 -7.95
CA GLY A 126 -21.71 16.60 -7.39
C GLY A 126 -22.04 17.66 -6.34
N GLY A 127 -21.75 18.91 -6.66
CA GLY A 127 -22.23 20.07 -5.91
C GLY A 127 -23.69 20.32 -6.26
N ALA A 128 -24.59 19.57 -5.63
CA ALA A 128 -25.99 19.95 -5.52
C ALA A 128 -26.11 20.99 -4.39
N SER A 129 -26.11 22.27 -4.74
CA SER A 129 -26.73 23.34 -3.96
C SER A 129 -28.21 23.33 -4.34
N GLY A 130 -29.19 23.10 -3.47
CA GLY A 130 -29.28 23.50 -2.06
C GLY A 130 -30.48 24.44 -1.96
N MET A 131 -31.63 23.89 -1.57
CA MET A 131 -32.90 24.59 -1.30
C MET A 131 -32.76 25.57 -0.12
N GLY A 132 -33.35 26.76 -0.28
CA GLY A 132 -33.65 27.74 0.75
C GLY A 132 -34.13 28.99 0.02
N GLY A 133 -35.33 29.54 0.21
CA GLY A 133 -36.24 29.51 1.33
C GLY A 133 -36.72 30.95 1.49
N MET A 134 -37.98 31.20 1.15
CA MET A 134 -38.83 32.35 1.49
C MET A 134 -40.20 32.11 0.85
#